data_AF-A0A7X6PKD7-F1
#
_entry.id   AF-A0A7X6PKD7-F1
#
_cell.length_a   1.000
_cell.length_b   1.000
_cell.length_c   1.000
_cell.angle_alpha   90.00
_cell.angle_beta   90.00
_cell.angle_gamma   90.00
#
_symmetry.space_group_name_H-M   'P 1'
#
loop_
_entity.id
_entity.type
_entity.pdbx_description
1 polymer ?
#
loop_
_entity_poly.entity_id
_entity_poly.type
_entity_poly.pdbx_seq_one_letter_code
_entity_poly.pdbx_strand_id
1 'polypeptide(L)'
;MLLDGKKIAKEIKENLKKEIDLLEKKPHLAVVLVGNDPASLTYVNSKKKQSEALGMISTVIKLEASTTTEALLEVVHTLNDDPNVHGILVQLPLPKHIDTSIIVDAIDVKKDVDGLTPLNVGYLRNDRAKLVPCTPKGIMTLLDKYEIELSGKNVLVIGRSQLVGKPIANLLMARNATVTQAHSKTQNLNKFIENSDIIVVAIGRKEMIKAEDLKENQIVIDVGIHRDD
;
A
#
# COMPACT_ATOMS: atom_id res chain seq x y z
N MET A 1 -17.59 -15.55 -6.83
CA MET A 1 -17.42 -14.30 -7.61
C MET A 1 -15.95 -13.91 -7.62
N LEU A 2 -15.41 -13.42 -8.73
CA LEU A 2 -14.04 -12.88 -8.78
C LEU A 2 -14.05 -11.37 -8.54
N LEU A 3 -13.26 -10.90 -7.57
CA LEU A 3 -13.00 -9.49 -7.37
C LEU A 3 -11.87 -9.04 -8.32
N ASP A 4 -12.23 -8.54 -9.49
CA ASP A 4 -11.31 -8.20 -10.57
C ASP A 4 -10.67 -6.81 -10.36
N GLY A 5 -9.53 -6.80 -9.66
CA GLY A 5 -8.73 -5.61 -9.45
C GLY A 5 -8.21 -4.96 -10.74
N LYS A 6 -8.04 -5.70 -11.85
CA LYS A 6 -7.59 -5.12 -13.13
C LYS A 6 -8.69 -4.28 -13.75
N LYS A 7 -9.93 -4.78 -13.74
CA LYS A 7 -11.10 -4.02 -14.19
C LYS A 7 -11.24 -2.72 -13.40
N ILE A 8 -11.23 -2.81 -12.06
CA ILE A 8 -11.37 -1.64 -11.19
C ILE A 8 -10.22 -0.64 -11.38
N ALA A 9 -8.97 -1.11 -11.49
CA ALA A 9 -7.83 -0.22 -11.72
C ALA A 9 -7.91 0.51 -13.07
N LYS A 10 -8.47 -0.13 -14.12
CA LYS A 10 -8.68 0.50 -15.42
C LYS A 10 -9.69 1.65 -15.31
N GLU A 11 -10.84 1.40 -14.70
CA GLU A 11 -11.89 2.42 -14.49
C GLU A 11 -11.37 3.62 -13.69
N ILE A 12 -10.62 3.37 -12.61
CA ILE A 12 -10.01 4.43 -11.80
C ILE A 12 -9.05 5.27 -12.64
N LYS A 13 -8.19 4.64 -13.44
CA LYS A 13 -7.22 5.35 -14.28
C LYS A 13 -7.89 6.21 -15.36
N GLU A 14 -8.97 5.72 -15.97
CA GLU A 14 -9.71 6.48 -16.98
C GLU A 14 -10.35 7.74 -16.38
N ASN A 15 -10.88 7.66 -15.16
CA ASN A 15 -11.43 8.82 -14.47
C ASN A 15 -10.34 9.78 -13.99
N LEU A 16 -9.28 9.25 -13.36
CA LEU A 16 -8.14 10.07 -12.93
C LEU A 16 -7.49 10.83 -14.09
N LYS A 17 -7.39 10.21 -15.26
CA LYS A 17 -6.86 10.89 -16.45
C LYS A 17 -7.68 12.14 -16.79
N LYS A 18 -9.01 12.02 -16.79
CA LYS A 18 -9.91 13.17 -17.04
C LYS A 18 -9.74 14.26 -15.99
N GLU A 19 -9.64 13.88 -14.71
CA GLU A 19 -9.40 14.83 -13.62
C GLU A 19 -8.06 15.56 -13.78
N ILE A 20 -6.98 14.82 -14.07
CA ILE A 20 -5.64 15.38 -14.27
C ILE A 20 -5.59 16.27 -15.50
N ASP A 21 -6.28 15.92 -16.58
CA ASP A 21 -6.33 16.73 -17.81
C ASP A 21 -6.94 18.11 -17.53
N LEU A 22 -7.89 18.21 -16.59
CA LEU A 22 -8.52 19.47 -16.17
C LEU A 22 -7.66 20.34 -15.23
N LEU A 23 -6.59 19.81 -14.65
CA LEU A 23 -5.72 20.58 -13.75
C LEU A 23 -4.77 21.49 -14.55
N GLU A 24 -4.69 22.76 -14.13
CA GLU A 24 -3.72 23.74 -14.65
C GLU A 24 -2.27 23.31 -14.36
N LYS A 25 -2.03 22.82 -13.14
CA LYS A 25 -0.74 22.27 -12.72
C LYS A 25 -0.82 20.76 -12.65
N LYS A 26 0.05 20.08 -13.41
CA LYS A 26 0.09 18.62 -13.42
C LYS A 26 0.70 18.09 -12.11
N PRO A 27 0.08 17.10 -11.46
CA PRO A 27 0.65 16.47 -10.27
C PRO A 27 2.02 15.88 -10.57
N HIS A 28 2.91 15.91 -9.58
CA HIS A 28 4.28 15.42 -9.72
C HIS A 28 4.59 14.39 -8.64
N LEU A 29 4.90 13.18 -9.08
CA LEU A 29 5.40 12.11 -8.24
C LEU A 29 6.93 11.97 -8.40
N ALA A 30 7.67 12.21 -7.32
CA ALA A 30 9.09 11.89 -7.23
C ALA A 30 9.28 10.51 -6.57
N VAL A 31 9.97 9.61 -7.25
CA VAL A 31 10.28 8.27 -6.76
C VAL A 31 11.78 8.16 -6.53
N VAL A 32 12.20 7.83 -5.31
CA VAL A 32 13.60 7.59 -4.96
C VAL A 32 13.86 6.09 -4.92
N LEU A 33 14.85 5.65 -5.69
CA LEU A 33 15.29 4.26 -5.77
C LEU A 33 16.76 4.19 -5.38
N VAL A 34 17.09 3.34 -4.41
CA VAL A 34 18.46 3.14 -3.94
C VAL A 34 18.93 1.74 -4.30
N GLY A 35 20.02 1.65 -5.04
CA GLY A 35 20.57 0.39 -5.55
C GLY A 35 19.82 -0.16 -6.77
N ASN A 36 20.05 -1.44 -7.05
CA ASN A 36 19.71 -2.06 -8.34
C ASN A 36 18.87 -3.34 -8.18
N ASP A 37 18.09 -3.47 -7.10
CA ASP A 37 17.21 -4.62 -6.91
C ASP A 37 16.24 -4.75 -8.11
N PRO A 38 16.26 -5.88 -8.86
CA PRO A 38 15.46 -6.03 -10.08
C PRO A 38 13.95 -5.92 -9.82
N ALA A 39 13.47 -6.38 -8.66
CA ALA A 39 12.05 -6.26 -8.32
C ALA A 39 11.65 -4.79 -8.12
N SER A 40 12.45 -4.04 -7.37
CA SER A 40 12.27 -2.61 -7.14
C SER A 40 12.30 -1.83 -8.45
N LEU A 41 13.24 -2.13 -9.36
CA LEU A 41 13.31 -1.51 -10.69
C LEU A 41 12.02 -1.72 -11.50
N THR A 42 11.49 -2.95 -11.54
CA THR A 42 10.23 -3.24 -12.24
C THR A 42 9.06 -2.45 -11.67
N TYR A 43 8.93 -2.39 -10.33
CA TYR A 43 7.87 -1.63 -9.67
C TYR A 43 7.98 -0.12 -9.95
N VAL A 44 9.18 0.45 -9.83
CA VAL A 44 9.42 1.88 -10.08
C VAL A 44 9.14 2.25 -11.53
N ASN A 45 9.61 1.44 -12.49
CA ASN A 45 9.35 1.67 -13.91
C ASN A 45 7.84 1.58 -14.23
N SER A 46 7.13 0.63 -13.60
CA SER A 46 5.68 0.52 -13.75
C SER A 46 4.96 1.76 -13.20
N LYS A 47 5.34 2.24 -12.01
CA LYS A 47 4.80 3.47 -11.40
C LYS A 47 5.04 4.69 -12.29
N LYS A 48 6.26 4.86 -12.81
CA LYS A 48 6.63 5.94 -13.73
C LYS A 48 5.74 5.91 -14.99
N LYS A 49 5.71 4.77 -15.69
CA LYS A 49 4.93 4.59 -16.92
C LYS A 49 3.44 4.89 -16.70
N GLN A 50 2.89 4.43 -15.58
CA GLN A 50 1.47 4.67 -15.26
C GLN A 50 1.20 6.14 -14.96
N SER A 51 2.09 6.82 -14.21
CA SER A 51 1.96 8.24 -13.91
C SER A 51 2.01 9.09 -15.18
N GLU A 52 2.98 8.83 -16.07
CA GLU A 52 3.12 9.53 -17.35
C GLU A 52 1.90 9.29 -18.26
N ALA A 53 1.37 8.06 -18.32
CA ALA A 53 0.17 7.74 -19.10
C ALA A 53 -1.08 8.50 -18.61
N LEU A 54 -1.15 8.81 -17.31
CA LEU A 54 -2.20 9.62 -16.71
C LEU A 54 -2.02 11.13 -16.93
N GLY A 55 -0.90 11.58 -17.51
CA GLY A 55 -0.59 13.00 -17.70
C GLY A 55 0.07 13.66 -16.49
N MET A 56 0.58 12.87 -15.54
CA MET A 56 1.35 13.37 -14.40
C MET A 56 2.83 13.55 -14.77
N ILE A 57 3.52 14.39 -14.02
CA ILE A 57 4.98 14.46 -14.03
C ILE A 57 5.50 13.33 -13.13
N SER A 58 6.49 12.56 -13.62
CA SER A 58 7.12 11.51 -12.82
C SER A 58 8.63 11.57 -12.94
N THR A 59 9.29 11.78 -11.80
CA THR A 59 10.76 11.77 -11.70
C THR A 59 11.19 10.52 -10.95
N VAL A 60 12.21 9.84 -11.47
CA VAL A 60 12.87 8.73 -10.76
C VAL A 60 14.29 9.15 -10.43
N ILE A 61 14.57 9.34 -9.15
CA ILE A 61 15.91 9.62 -8.63
C ILE A 61 16.55 8.28 -8.28
N LYS A 62 17.60 7.92 -9.01
CA LYS A 62 18.35 6.68 -8.78
C LYS A 62 19.63 7.03 -8.02
N LEU A 63 19.81 6.37 -6.88
CA LEU A 63 20.98 6.49 -6.03
C LEU A 63 21.71 5.15 -5.99
N GLU A 64 23.02 5.20 -5.75
CA GLU A 64 23.84 4.00 -5.67
C GLU A 64 23.48 3.16 -4.44
N ALA A 65 23.76 1.85 -4.50
CA ALA A 65 23.56 0.97 -3.34
C ALA A 65 24.45 1.37 -2.14
N SER A 66 25.52 2.12 -2.37
CA SER A 66 26.47 2.65 -1.37
C SER A 66 25.98 3.93 -0.68
N THR A 67 24.89 4.54 -1.14
CA THR A 67 24.33 5.78 -0.56
C THR A 67 24.08 5.63 0.94
N THR A 68 24.49 6.62 1.72
CA THR A 68 24.31 6.63 3.19
C THR A 68 22.93 7.14 3.58
N THR A 69 22.55 6.95 4.84
CA THR A 69 21.31 7.50 5.39
C THR A 69 21.26 9.02 5.24
N GLU A 70 22.36 9.71 5.53
CA GLU A 70 22.47 11.17 5.50
C GLU A 70 22.28 11.70 4.07
N ALA A 71 22.96 11.10 3.09
CA ALA A 71 22.84 11.51 1.70
C ALA A 71 21.41 11.29 1.14
N LEU A 72 20.76 10.18 1.51
CA LEU A 72 19.37 9.95 1.12
C LEU A 72 18.41 10.92 1.82
N LEU A 73 18.69 11.27 3.08
CA LEU A 73 17.90 12.22 3.85
C LEU A 73 17.94 13.63 3.22
N GLU A 74 19.11 14.07 2.74
CA GLU A 74 19.25 15.34 2.00
C GLU A 74 18.40 15.37 0.72
N VAL A 75 18.31 14.24 -0.01
CA VAL A 75 17.44 14.11 -1.18
C VAL A 75 15.98 14.25 -0.77
N VAL A 76 15.55 13.60 0.31
CA VAL A 76 14.16 13.71 0.82
C VAL A 76 13.85 15.15 1.24
N HIS A 77 14.75 15.83 1.93
CA HIS A 77 14.57 17.24 2.30
C HIS A 77 14.43 18.15 1.08
N THR A 78 15.29 17.97 0.07
CA THR A 78 15.20 18.72 -1.20
C THR A 78 13.82 18.53 -1.86
N LEU A 79 13.30 17.30 -1.88
CA LEU A 79 11.98 17.01 -2.43
C LEU A 79 10.83 17.57 -1.58
N ASN A 80 10.99 17.62 -0.26
CA ASN A 80 10.02 18.24 0.64
C ASN A 80 9.92 19.75 0.38
N ASP A 81 11.04 20.41 0.13
CA ASP A 81 11.08 21.86 -0.09
C ASP A 81 10.68 22.28 -1.51
N ASP A 82 10.71 21.37 -2.50
CA ASP A 82 10.30 21.68 -3.87
C ASP A 82 8.76 21.82 -3.98
N PRO A 83 8.23 23.03 -4.27
CA PRO A 83 6.79 23.26 -4.40
C PRO A 83 6.17 22.59 -5.64
N ASN A 84 6.98 22.12 -6.59
CA ASN A 84 6.49 21.40 -7.76
C ASN A 84 6.33 19.90 -7.50
N VAL A 85 6.96 19.35 -6.46
CA VAL A 85 6.80 17.94 -6.05
C VAL A 85 5.58 17.82 -5.15
N HIS A 86 4.61 17.01 -5.57
CA HIS A 86 3.34 16.82 -4.86
C HIS A 86 3.29 15.51 -4.07
N GLY A 87 4.11 14.54 -4.47
CA GLY A 87 4.22 13.25 -3.80
C GLY A 87 5.63 12.69 -3.86
N ILE A 88 6.07 12.08 -2.76
CA ILE A 88 7.36 11.45 -2.60
C ILE A 88 7.13 9.98 -2.29
N LEU A 89 7.84 9.11 -3.01
CA LEU A 89 7.85 7.67 -2.74
C LEU A 89 9.30 7.20 -2.66
N VAL A 90 9.70 6.70 -1.49
CA VAL A 90 10.97 5.99 -1.33
C VAL A 90 10.72 4.50 -1.54
N GLN A 91 11.32 3.91 -2.58
CA GLN A 91 11.08 2.51 -2.92
C GLN A 91 11.76 1.59 -1.90
N LEU A 92 10.95 0.74 -1.25
CA LEU A 92 11.41 -0.27 -0.29
C LEU A 92 11.59 -1.65 -0.96
N PRO A 93 12.45 -2.54 -0.41
CA PRO A 93 13.32 -2.31 0.74
C PRO A 93 14.55 -1.45 0.39
N LEU A 94 15.02 -0.65 1.36
CA LEU A 94 16.30 0.05 1.26
C LEU A 94 17.46 -0.91 1.60
N PRO A 95 18.69 -0.62 1.15
CA PRO A 95 19.89 -1.31 1.62
C PRO A 95 19.99 -1.35 3.15
N LYS A 96 20.53 -2.45 3.70
CA LYS A 96 20.51 -2.75 5.15
C LYS A 96 21.21 -1.71 6.04
N HIS A 97 22.18 -0.97 5.50
CA HIS A 97 22.91 0.06 6.24
C HIS A 97 22.15 1.39 6.31
N ILE A 98 21.05 1.53 5.58
CA ILE A 98 20.20 2.73 5.64
C ILE A 98 19.09 2.49 6.66
N ASP A 99 18.94 3.43 7.60
CA ASP A 99 17.81 3.40 8.53
C ASP A 99 16.54 3.84 7.81
N THR A 100 15.71 2.86 7.44
CA THR A 100 14.43 3.11 6.75
C THR A 100 13.50 4.00 7.56
N SER A 101 13.53 3.92 8.89
CA SER A 101 12.63 4.69 9.75
C SER A 101 12.97 6.18 9.66
N ILE A 102 14.26 6.54 9.75
CA ILE A 102 14.71 7.93 9.61
C ILE A 102 14.27 8.53 8.27
N ILE A 103 14.40 7.76 7.19
CA ILE A 103 14.05 8.23 5.85
C ILE A 103 12.54 8.41 5.69
N VAL A 104 11.74 7.45 6.15
CA VAL A 104 10.28 7.52 6.06
C VAL A 104 9.74 8.66 6.93
N ASP A 105 10.26 8.82 8.14
CA ASP A 105 9.83 9.85 9.10
C ASP A 105 10.13 11.28 8.60
N ALA A 106 11.14 11.43 7.73
CA ALA A 106 11.53 12.70 7.15
C ALA A 106 10.62 13.17 6.00
N ILE A 107 9.79 12.31 5.41
CA ILE A 107 8.88 12.70 4.34
C ILE A 107 7.79 13.61 4.90
N ASP A 108 7.53 14.77 4.27
CA ASP A 108 6.42 15.63 4.66
C ASP A 108 5.11 14.84 4.57
N VAL A 109 4.33 14.85 5.65
CA VAL A 109 3.05 14.12 5.77
C VAL A 109 2.07 14.40 4.61
N LYS A 110 2.13 15.58 3.99
CA LYS A 110 1.30 15.97 2.84
C LYS A 110 1.81 15.41 1.52
N LYS A 111 3.10 15.05 1.44
CA LYS A 111 3.76 14.45 0.27
C LYS A 111 3.97 12.94 0.41
N ASP A 112 3.72 12.36 1.59
CA ASP A 112 3.77 10.92 1.87
C ASP A 112 2.61 10.17 1.20
N VAL A 113 2.68 10.03 -0.13
CA VAL A 113 1.63 9.39 -0.94
C VAL A 113 1.50 7.89 -0.68
N ASP A 114 2.49 7.28 -0.03
CA ASP A 114 2.43 5.88 0.40
C ASP A 114 1.90 5.73 1.84
N GLY A 115 1.63 6.83 2.54
CA GLY A 115 0.98 6.86 3.84
C GLY A 115 1.77 6.15 4.96
N LEU A 116 3.09 6.14 4.88
CA LEU A 116 3.96 5.35 5.77
C LEU A 116 4.54 6.13 6.95
N THR A 117 4.51 7.47 6.89
CA THR A 117 5.02 8.32 7.97
C THR A 117 4.27 8.03 9.28
N PRO A 118 4.94 8.09 10.44
CA PRO A 118 4.29 7.93 11.75
C PRO A 118 3.11 8.87 11.93
N LEU A 119 3.17 10.08 11.36
CA LEU A 119 2.09 11.06 11.43
C LEU A 119 0.86 10.62 10.61
N ASN A 120 1.02 10.15 9.37
CA ASN A 120 -0.11 9.57 8.61
C ASN A 120 -0.64 8.30 9.26
N VAL A 121 0.23 7.45 9.82
CA VAL A 121 -0.20 6.26 10.59
C VAL A 121 -0.99 6.66 11.84
N GLY A 122 -0.56 7.70 12.55
CA GLY A 122 -1.27 8.28 13.67
C GLY A 122 -2.63 8.86 13.26
N TYR A 123 -2.69 9.59 12.16
CA TYR A 123 -3.95 10.08 11.61
C TYR A 123 -4.86 8.95 11.18
N LEU A 124 -4.34 7.87 10.60
CA LEU A 124 -5.13 6.72 10.19
C LEU A 124 -5.80 6.05 11.39
N ARG A 125 -5.07 5.90 12.50
CA ARG A 125 -5.62 5.34 13.75
C ARG A 125 -6.71 6.20 14.38
N ASN A 126 -6.74 7.49 14.07
CA ASN A 126 -7.74 8.43 14.58
C ASN A 126 -8.78 8.78 13.52
N ASP A 127 -8.89 8.01 12.43
CA ASP A 127 -9.82 8.24 11.31
C ASP A 127 -9.71 9.63 10.66
N ARG A 128 -8.50 10.18 10.66
CA ARG A 128 -8.16 11.53 10.15
C ARG A 128 -7.19 11.53 8.98
N ALA A 129 -6.70 10.37 8.56
CA ALA A 129 -5.71 10.29 7.49
C ALA A 129 -6.30 10.69 6.14
N LYS A 130 -5.57 11.54 5.41
CA LYS A 130 -5.87 11.87 4.01
C LYS A 130 -5.08 10.97 3.04
N LEU A 131 -3.86 10.62 3.44
CA LEU A 131 -3.00 9.67 2.76
C LEU A 131 -2.88 8.43 3.63
N VAL A 132 -3.17 7.28 3.03
CA VAL A 132 -3.20 5.98 3.69
C VAL A 132 -2.40 5.00 2.84
N PRO A 133 -1.87 3.90 3.43
CA PRO A 133 -1.09 2.93 2.67
C PRO A 133 -1.82 2.39 1.45
N CYS A 134 -1.13 2.40 0.30
CA CYS A 134 -1.73 2.17 -1.01
C CYS A 134 -2.41 0.80 -1.13
N THR A 135 -1.76 -0.27 -0.66
CA THR A 135 -2.31 -1.62 -0.74
C THR A 135 -3.59 -1.77 0.10
N PRO A 136 -3.61 -1.39 1.39
CA PRO A 136 -4.84 -1.30 2.18
C PRO A 136 -5.94 -0.47 1.53
N LYS A 137 -5.62 0.69 0.97
CA LYS A 137 -6.60 1.52 0.24
C LYS A 137 -7.16 0.80 -0.98
N GLY A 138 -6.32 0.08 -1.72
CA GLY A 138 -6.72 -0.74 -2.86
C GLY A 138 -7.70 -1.84 -2.48
N ILE A 139 -7.47 -2.51 -1.34
CA ILE A 139 -8.38 -3.52 -0.80
C ILE A 139 -9.74 -2.90 -0.47
N MET A 140 -9.77 -1.78 0.27
CA MET A 140 -11.01 -1.08 0.59
C MET A 140 -11.76 -0.64 -0.67
N THR A 141 -11.03 -0.11 -1.65
CA THR A 141 -11.60 0.31 -2.94
C THR A 141 -12.22 -0.88 -3.68
N LEU A 142 -11.57 -2.03 -3.66
CA LEU A 142 -12.08 -3.25 -4.28
C LEU A 142 -13.38 -3.71 -3.59
N LEU A 143 -13.41 -3.74 -2.25
CA LEU A 143 -14.59 -4.09 -1.48
C LEU A 143 -15.76 -3.13 -1.75
N ASP A 144 -15.49 -1.82 -1.77
CA ASP A 144 -16.50 -0.79 -2.06
C ASP A 144 -17.06 -0.92 -3.49
N LYS A 145 -16.19 -1.15 -4.48
CA LYS A 145 -16.60 -1.28 -5.89
C LYS A 145 -17.45 -2.51 -6.18
N TYR A 146 -17.29 -3.55 -5.36
CA TYR A 146 -18.11 -4.75 -5.40
C TYR A 146 -19.26 -4.72 -4.40
N GLU A 147 -19.51 -3.57 -3.77
CA GLU A 147 -20.61 -3.34 -2.83
C GLU A 147 -20.64 -4.37 -1.69
N ILE A 148 -19.45 -4.76 -1.22
CA ILE A 148 -19.32 -5.69 -0.10
C ILE A 148 -19.62 -4.94 1.20
N GLU A 149 -20.74 -5.29 1.84
CA GLU A 149 -21.10 -4.74 3.14
C GLU A 149 -20.10 -5.18 4.23
N LEU A 150 -19.55 -4.21 4.96
CA LEU A 150 -18.54 -4.44 6.00
C LEU A 150 -19.12 -4.31 7.41
N SER A 151 -20.19 -3.54 7.58
CA SER A 151 -20.74 -3.26 8.90
C SER A 151 -21.23 -4.54 9.57
N GLY A 152 -20.69 -4.82 10.76
CA GLY A 152 -21.02 -6.01 11.55
C GLY A 152 -20.39 -7.32 11.05
N LYS A 153 -19.60 -7.30 9.97
CA LYS A 153 -18.90 -8.50 9.46
C LYS A 153 -17.69 -8.85 10.33
N ASN A 154 -17.44 -10.15 10.49
CA ASN A 154 -16.22 -10.66 11.10
C ASN A 154 -15.12 -10.74 10.04
N VAL A 155 -14.07 -9.94 10.19
CA VAL A 155 -12.95 -9.89 9.25
C VAL A 155 -11.69 -10.40 9.91
N LEU A 156 -11.09 -11.45 9.33
CA LEU A 156 -9.80 -11.97 9.74
C LEU A 156 -8.70 -11.35 8.88
N VAL A 157 -7.79 -10.61 9.50
CA VAL A 157 -6.58 -10.12 8.84
C VAL A 157 -5.40 -10.97 9.29
N ILE A 158 -4.82 -11.75 8.38
CA ILE A 158 -3.65 -12.59 8.63
C ILE A 158 -2.40 -11.83 8.19
N GLY A 159 -1.62 -11.36 9.16
CA GLY A 159 -0.47 -10.50 8.94
C GLY A 159 -0.58 -9.18 9.68
N ARG A 160 0.55 -8.68 10.17
CA ARG A 160 0.63 -7.46 11.00
C ARG A 160 1.76 -6.51 10.60
N SER A 161 2.12 -6.51 9.32
CA SER A 161 3.11 -5.59 8.78
C SER A 161 2.64 -4.14 8.89
N GLN A 162 3.58 -3.21 8.93
CA GLN A 162 3.28 -1.77 8.91
C GLN A 162 2.67 -1.33 7.57
N LEU A 163 3.04 -2.00 6.47
CA LEU A 163 2.62 -1.65 5.11
C LEU A 163 1.19 -2.10 4.77
N VAL A 164 0.75 -3.24 5.31
CA VAL A 164 -0.54 -3.86 4.93
C VAL A 164 -1.37 -4.23 6.13
N GLY A 165 -0.92 -5.19 6.95
CA GLY A 165 -1.76 -5.87 7.92
C GLY A 165 -2.35 -4.97 9.01
N LYS A 166 -1.56 -4.06 9.59
CA LYS A 166 -2.08 -3.12 10.59
C LYS A 166 -2.95 -2.01 9.98
N PRO A 167 -2.55 -1.34 8.89
CA PRO A 167 -3.41 -0.32 8.29
C PRO A 167 -4.75 -0.87 7.78
N ILE A 168 -4.78 -2.05 7.12
CA ILE A 168 -6.05 -2.60 6.62
C ILE A 168 -7.00 -2.95 7.78
N ALA A 169 -6.47 -3.46 8.89
CA ALA A 169 -7.27 -3.72 10.09
C ALA A 169 -7.94 -2.42 10.61
N ASN A 170 -7.22 -1.30 10.65
CA ASN A 170 -7.79 -0.02 11.05
C ASN A 170 -8.88 0.46 10.08
N LEU A 171 -8.63 0.40 8.77
CA LEU A 171 -9.61 0.82 7.76
C LEU A 171 -10.89 0.00 7.79
N LEU A 172 -10.79 -1.31 8.05
CA LEU A 172 -11.92 -2.20 8.22
C LEU A 172 -12.72 -1.88 9.49
N MET A 173 -12.03 -1.64 10.63
CA MET A 173 -12.68 -1.22 11.88
C MET A 173 -13.42 0.12 11.73
N ALA A 174 -12.82 1.08 11.03
CA ALA A 174 -13.45 2.38 10.73
C ALA A 174 -14.74 2.24 9.88
N ARG A 175 -14.94 1.08 9.25
CA ARG A 175 -16.14 0.71 8.50
C ARG A 175 -17.04 -0.26 9.28
N ASN A 176 -16.94 -0.25 10.61
CA ASN A 176 -17.77 -1.02 11.54
C ASN A 176 -17.62 -2.55 11.44
N ALA A 177 -16.51 -3.04 10.87
CA ALA A 177 -16.21 -4.46 10.87
C ALA A 177 -15.61 -4.91 12.22
N THR A 178 -15.96 -6.12 12.66
CA THR A 178 -15.29 -6.78 13.79
C THR A 178 -14.00 -7.42 13.28
N VAL A 179 -12.85 -6.85 13.63
CA VAL A 179 -11.57 -7.29 13.06
C VAL A 179 -10.78 -8.15 14.04
N THR A 180 -10.40 -9.35 13.60
CA THR A 180 -9.40 -10.19 14.28
C THR A 180 -8.07 -10.11 13.53
N GLN A 181 -6.99 -9.72 14.21
CA GLN A 181 -5.65 -9.71 13.64
C GLN A 181 -4.86 -10.96 14.06
N ALA A 182 -4.56 -11.83 13.09
CA ALA A 182 -3.74 -13.02 13.27
C ALA A 182 -2.31 -12.82 12.73
N HIS A 183 -1.39 -13.66 13.17
CA HIS A 183 0.03 -13.60 12.82
C HIS A 183 0.74 -14.93 13.08
N SER A 184 2.03 -15.00 12.79
CA SER A 184 2.84 -16.24 12.93
C SER A 184 2.85 -16.90 14.32
N LYS A 185 2.50 -16.16 15.37
CA LYS A 185 2.37 -16.68 16.74
C LYS A 185 0.93 -17.01 17.16
N THR A 186 -0.04 -16.90 16.26
CA THR A 186 -1.45 -17.20 16.55
C THR A 186 -1.62 -18.71 16.66
N GLN A 187 -2.17 -19.17 17.78
CA GLN A 187 -2.55 -20.57 17.97
C GLN A 187 -3.95 -20.80 17.39
N ASN A 188 -4.19 -22.01 16.85
CA ASN A 188 -5.49 -22.42 16.30
C ASN A 188 -6.05 -21.46 15.22
N LEU A 189 -5.21 -21.08 14.25
CA LEU A 189 -5.59 -20.16 13.18
C LEU A 189 -6.89 -20.56 12.48
N ASN A 190 -7.11 -21.86 12.26
CA ASN A 190 -8.31 -22.40 11.60
C ASN A 190 -9.61 -21.98 12.30
N LYS A 191 -9.61 -21.89 13.63
CA LYS A 191 -10.79 -21.41 14.37
C LYS A 191 -11.17 -19.98 13.97
N PHE A 192 -10.19 -19.12 13.71
CA PHE A 192 -10.46 -17.75 13.27
C PHE A 192 -10.90 -17.70 11.81
N ILE A 193 -10.31 -18.54 10.96
CA ILE A 193 -10.71 -18.67 9.55
C ILE A 193 -12.18 -19.08 9.48
N GLU A 194 -12.57 -20.13 10.21
CA GLU A 194 -13.93 -20.66 10.23
C GLU A 194 -14.98 -19.64 10.69
N ASN A 195 -14.64 -18.67 11.54
CA ASN A 195 -15.57 -17.70 12.12
C ASN A 195 -15.57 -16.34 11.38
N SER A 196 -14.85 -16.24 10.26
CA SER A 196 -14.75 -14.99 9.49
C SER A 196 -15.66 -15.01 8.26
N ASP A 197 -16.27 -13.86 7.96
CA ASP A 197 -16.98 -13.61 6.71
C ASP A 197 -16.00 -13.21 5.60
N ILE A 198 -14.97 -12.45 5.97
CA ILE A 198 -13.95 -11.91 5.07
C ILE A 198 -12.57 -12.25 5.63
N ILE A 199 -11.66 -12.71 4.76
CA ILE A 199 -10.28 -13.03 5.10
C ILE A 199 -9.35 -12.19 4.24
N VAL A 200 -8.46 -11.43 4.88
CA VAL A 200 -7.37 -10.71 4.21
C VAL A 200 -6.05 -11.40 4.55
N VAL A 201 -5.42 -12.01 3.55
CA VAL A 201 -4.16 -12.72 3.68
C VAL A 201 -3.02 -11.78 3.26
N ALA A 202 -2.33 -11.20 4.24
CA ALA A 202 -1.25 -10.23 4.06
C ALA A 202 0.09 -10.78 4.57
N ILE A 203 0.41 -12.00 4.15
CA ILE A 203 1.61 -12.74 4.52
C ILE A 203 2.40 -13.08 3.26
N GLY A 204 3.69 -12.77 3.23
CA GLY A 204 4.58 -13.06 2.11
C GLY A 204 4.97 -14.55 2.00
N ARG A 205 4.03 -15.48 2.22
CA ARG A 205 4.26 -16.93 2.16
C ARG A 205 3.25 -17.59 1.22
N LYS A 206 3.74 -18.38 0.25
CA LYS A 206 2.89 -19.11 -0.70
C LYS A 206 2.01 -20.11 0.07
N GLU A 207 0.76 -20.25 -0.39
CA GLU A 207 -0.15 -21.36 -0.07
C GLU A 207 -0.34 -21.67 1.44
N MET A 208 -0.25 -20.66 2.30
CA MET A 208 -0.49 -20.88 3.74
C MET A 208 -1.95 -21.22 4.03
N ILE A 209 -2.88 -20.60 3.30
CA ILE A 209 -4.32 -20.89 3.37
C ILE A 209 -4.71 -21.65 2.12
N LYS A 210 -5.31 -22.82 2.29
CA LYS A 210 -5.75 -23.67 1.19
C LYS A 210 -7.26 -23.55 1.00
N ALA A 211 -7.73 -23.98 -0.17
CA ALA A 211 -9.17 -24.01 -0.46
C ALA A 211 -9.97 -24.84 0.56
N GLU A 212 -9.37 -25.91 1.10
CA GLU A 212 -9.96 -26.77 2.13
C GLU A 212 -10.16 -26.09 3.50
N ASP A 213 -9.42 -25.02 3.78
CA ASP A 213 -9.56 -24.23 5.02
C ASP A 213 -10.76 -23.26 4.96
N LEU A 214 -11.32 -23.05 3.77
CA LEU A 214 -12.32 -22.01 3.51
C LEU A 214 -13.74 -22.60 3.50
N LYS A 215 -14.69 -21.79 3.96
CA LYS A 215 -16.12 -22.07 3.90
C LYS A 215 -16.75 -21.45 2.66
N GLU A 216 -17.88 -22.01 2.27
CA GLU A 216 -18.71 -21.45 1.21
C GLU A 216 -19.11 -20.00 1.57
N ASN A 217 -19.13 -19.12 0.57
CA ASN A 217 -19.46 -17.69 0.67
C ASN A 217 -18.47 -16.81 1.46
N GLN A 218 -17.31 -17.32 1.90
CA GLN A 218 -16.25 -16.47 2.43
C GLN A 218 -15.63 -15.60 1.32
N ILE A 219 -15.39 -14.33 1.64
CA ILE A 219 -14.68 -13.41 0.74
C ILE A 219 -13.20 -13.45 1.11
N VAL A 220 -12.35 -13.80 0.14
CA VAL A 220 -10.91 -13.89 0.35
C VAL A 220 -10.19 -12.82 -0.47
N ILE A 221 -9.37 -12.02 0.21
CA ILE A 221 -8.45 -11.05 -0.36
C ILE A 221 -7.03 -11.55 -0.12
N ASP A 222 -6.42 -12.12 -1.15
CA ASP A 222 -5.01 -12.51 -1.11
C ASP A 222 -4.12 -11.36 -1.60
N VAL A 223 -3.27 -10.86 -0.70
CA VAL A 223 -2.33 -9.77 -0.98
C VAL A 223 -0.96 -10.30 -1.40
N GLY A 224 -0.71 -11.60 -1.23
CA GLY A 224 0.54 -12.24 -1.61
C GLY A 224 0.80 -12.12 -3.11
N ILE A 225 1.96 -11.58 -3.46
CA ILE A 225 2.52 -11.68 -4.81
C ILE A 225 3.86 -12.38 -4.66
N HIS A 226 3.96 -13.55 -5.27
CA HIS A 226 5.20 -14.30 -5.30
C HIS A 226 5.61 -14.47 -6.75
N ARG A 227 6.91 -14.36 -7.03
CA ARG A 227 7.42 -14.81 -8.33
C ARG A 227 7.44 -16.33 -8.31
N ASP A 228 6.99 -16.90 -9.41
CA ASP A 228 7.33 -18.28 -9.73
C ASP A 228 8.77 -18.25 -10.24
N ASP A 229 9.66 -18.95 -9.53
CA ASP A 229 10.99 -19.25 -10.05
C ASP A 229 10.87 -20.38 -11.09
#